data_AF-A0A371D7X5-F1
#
_entry.id   AF-A0A371D7X5-F1
#
_cell.length_a   1.000
_cell.length_b   1.000
_cell.length_c   1.000
_cell.angle_alpha   90.00
_cell.angle_beta   90.00
_cell.angle_gamma   90.00
#
_symmetry.space_group_name_H-M   'P 1'
#
loop_
_entity.id
_entity.type
_entity.pdbx_description
1 polymer ?
#
loop_
_entity_poly.entity_id
_entity_poly.type
_entity_poly.pdbx_seq_one_letter_code
_entity_poly.pdbx_strand_id
1 'polypeptide(L)'
;MAPLTATTPQAWDIYVQELRGLGYGYPMWFPGPDQTYGKIELGDIGFIEEGRFHLLFNCLRTKDHGSHDQRGERLPPPFVHLDLDEDRYRRGPDLAITEPTVAGITKRQRGSAQANTTDDKTVEETSIASLQLRPPAHRTFLDCRGCIEEYMGEHGDTWLEFFKREDIAFVYGYTMTTAWKVSAWTPENDVPTTTGLRAIARRPSHATPSKLITNSSPTLEGDPVQDQCIFIDLHVHRKTRRTLRFGGTLR
;
A
#
# COMPACT_ATOMS: atom_id res chain seq x y z
N MET A 1 -21.76 -22.79 -18.57
CA MET A 1 -21.16 -22.11 -17.40
C MET A 1 -19.69 -21.91 -17.71
N ALA A 2 -19.25 -20.67 -17.95
CA ALA A 2 -17.83 -20.37 -18.15
C ALA A 2 -17.12 -20.39 -16.78
N PRO A 3 -15.91 -20.97 -16.67
CA PRO A 3 -15.15 -20.92 -15.43
C PRO A 3 -14.77 -19.48 -15.13
N LEU A 4 -14.88 -19.07 -13.86
CA LEU A 4 -14.35 -17.81 -13.36
C LEU A 4 -12.84 -17.79 -13.67
N THR A 5 -12.43 -17.01 -14.67
CA THR A 5 -11.02 -16.83 -15.00
C THR A 5 -10.35 -16.19 -13.80
N ALA A 6 -9.43 -16.91 -13.17
CA ALA A 6 -8.59 -16.36 -12.12
C ALA A 6 -7.86 -15.13 -12.69
N THR A 7 -8.27 -13.94 -12.25
CA THR A 7 -7.65 -12.69 -12.65
C THR A 7 -6.18 -12.76 -12.23
N THR A 8 -5.27 -12.61 -13.19
CA THR A 8 -3.84 -12.52 -12.91
C THR A 8 -3.62 -11.38 -11.90
N PRO A 9 -2.94 -11.63 -10.78
CA PRO A 9 -2.70 -10.60 -9.79
C PRO A 9 -1.91 -9.45 -10.42
N GLN A 10 -2.34 -8.22 -10.14
CA GLN A 10 -1.70 -7.03 -10.68
C GLN A 10 -0.38 -6.75 -9.94
N ALA A 11 0.54 -6.05 -10.59
CA ALA A 11 1.88 -5.82 -10.03
C ALA A 11 1.84 -5.10 -8.68
N TRP A 12 0.95 -4.12 -8.52
CA TRP A 12 0.76 -3.40 -7.26
C TRP A 12 0.18 -4.30 -6.16
N ASP A 13 -0.66 -5.27 -6.49
CA ASP A 13 -1.22 -6.20 -5.50
C ASP A 13 -0.12 -7.12 -4.95
N ILE A 14 0.72 -7.66 -5.84
CA ILE A 14 1.89 -8.46 -5.46
C ILE A 14 2.84 -7.60 -4.61
N TYR A 15 3.14 -6.38 -5.06
CA TYR A 15 4.05 -5.47 -4.36
C TYR A 15 3.59 -5.19 -2.92
N VAL A 16 2.30 -4.93 -2.74
CA VAL A 16 1.70 -4.72 -1.42
C VAL A 16 1.71 -5.98 -0.59
N GLN A 17 1.31 -7.11 -1.17
CA GLN A 17 1.30 -8.39 -0.47
C GLN A 17 2.67 -8.73 0.11
N GLU A 18 3.73 -8.56 -0.68
CA GLU A 18 5.07 -9.00 -0.31
C GLU A 18 5.79 -8.02 0.65
N LEU A 19 5.58 -6.71 0.52
CA LEU A 19 6.33 -5.72 1.33
C LEU A 19 5.58 -5.23 2.58
N ARG A 20 4.25 -5.32 2.63
CA ARG A 20 3.47 -4.79 3.76
C ARG A 20 3.83 -5.43 5.10
N GLY A 21 4.25 -6.70 5.09
CA GLY A 21 4.68 -7.43 6.29
C GLY A 21 5.99 -6.95 6.91
N LEU A 22 6.73 -6.08 6.22
CA LEU A 22 8.05 -5.61 6.67
C LEU A 22 7.99 -4.46 7.69
N GLY A 23 6.81 -3.90 7.95
CA GLY A 23 6.61 -2.93 9.04
C GLY A 23 6.92 -1.46 8.70
N TYR A 24 7.20 -1.14 7.43
CA TYR A 24 7.47 0.24 6.99
C TYR A 24 6.21 1.07 6.64
N GLY A 25 5.03 0.46 6.72
CA GLY A 25 3.76 1.06 6.29
C GLY A 25 3.19 0.39 5.03
N TYR A 26 2.25 1.06 4.36
CA TYR A 26 1.69 0.64 3.08
C TYR A 26 2.69 0.95 1.95
N PRO A 27 3.22 -0.05 1.23
CA PRO A 27 4.19 0.18 0.17
C PRO A 27 3.54 0.79 -1.08
N MET A 28 4.16 1.83 -1.64
CA MET A 28 3.64 2.53 -2.81
C MET A 28 4.21 1.96 -4.11
N TRP A 29 3.34 1.51 -5.02
CA TRP A 29 3.76 1.09 -6.36
C TRP A 29 4.11 2.28 -7.25
N PHE A 30 3.49 3.43 -6.97
CA PHE A 30 3.83 4.72 -7.58
C PHE A 30 4.23 5.76 -6.52
N PRO A 31 5.49 5.76 -6.04
CA PRO A 31 5.98 6.68 -5.02
C PRO A 31 6.10 8.17 -5.40
N GLY A 32 5.93 8.53 -6.67
CA GLY A 32 6.08 9.92 -7.12
C GLY A 32 4.96 10.83 -6.62
N PRO A 33 5.20 12.15 -6.49
CA PRO A 33 4.12 13.11 -6.27
C PRO A 33 3.09 12.99 -7.40
N ASP A 34 1.81 13.05 -7.05
CA ASP A 34 0.77 13.15 -8.08
C ASP A 34 0.87 14.53 -8.73
N GLN A 35 0.82 14.59 -10.07
CA GLN A 35 0.94 15.86 -10.79
C GLN A 35 -0.19 16.85 -10.43
N THR A 36 -1.33 16.33 -9.99
CA THR A 36 -2.53 17.11 -9.64
C THR A 36 -2.46 17.60 -8.20
N TYR A 37 -2.01 16.74 -7.27
CA TYR A 37 -2.17 16.95 -5.83
C TYR A 37 -0.85 17.18 -5.08
N GLY A 38 0.29 17.02 -5.76
CA GLY A 38 1.62 17.25 -5.20
C GLY A 38 2.10 16.13 -4.27
N LYS A 39 2.88 16.53 -3.26
CA LYS A 39 3.47 15.62 -2.26
C LYS A 39 2.40 15.17 -1.26
N ILE A 40 2.55 13.95 -0.75
CA ILE A 40 1.77 13.43 0.38
C ILE A 40 2.18 14.15 1.67
N GLU A 41 1.19 14.60 2.42
CA GLU A 41 1.35 15.29 3.71
C GLU A 41 0.66 14.53 4.85
N LEU A 42 1.06 14.84 6.09
CA LEU A 42 0.32 14.38 7.27
C LEU A 42 -1.08 15.01 7.24
N GLY A 43 -2.10 14.24 7.62
CA GLY A 43 -3.49 14.70 7.61
C GLY A 43 -4.19 14.60 6.26
N ASP A 44 -3.50 14.16 5.21
CA ASP A 44 -4.15 13.89 3.94
C ASP A 44 -5.19 12.78 4.12
N ILE A 45 -6.43 13.07 3.72
CA ILE A 45 -7.52 12.13 3.55
C ILE A 45 -7.57 11.74 2.08
N GLY A 46 -7.57 10.44 1.81
CA GLY A 46 -7.57 9.93 0.44
C GLY A 46 -8.01 8.49 0.36
N PHE A 47 -7.69 7.82 -0.74
CA PHE A 47 -7.88 6.39 -0.91
C PHE A 47 -6.75 5.81 -1.77
N ILE A 48 -6.60 4.49 -1.74
CA ILE A 48 -5.63 3.79 -2.59
C ILE A 48 -6.36 3.06 -3.71
N GLU A 49 -5.91 3.28 -4.93
CA GLU A 49 -6.43 2.63 -6.13
C GLU A 49 -5.25 2.33 -7.06
N GLU A 50 -5.18 1.10 -7.56
CA GLU A 50 -4.12 0.65 -8.49
C GLU A 50 -2.68 0.99 -8.04
N GLY A 51 -2.43 0.93 -6.73
CA GLY A 51 -1.11 1.21 -6.13
C GLY A 51 -0.74 2.70 -6.04
N ARG A 52 -1.69 3.61 -6.26
CA ARG A 52 -1.58 5.06 -6.11
C ARG A 52 -2.40 5.55 -4.93
N PHE A 53 -1.96 6.64 -4.31
CA PHE A 53 -2.75 7.38 -3.33
C PHE A 53 -3.44 8.54 -4.05
N HIS A 54 -4.75 8.63 -3.89
CA HIS A 54 -5.57 9.71 -4.44
C HIS A 54 -6.01 10.63 -3.29
N LEU A 55 -5.50 11.85 -3.30
CA LEU A 55 -5.88 12.88 -2.34
C LEU A 55 -7.34 13.30 -2.55
N LEU A 56 -8.07 13.44 -1.45
CA LEU A 56 -9.38 14.10 -1.42
C LEU A 56 -9.25 15.50 -0.81
N PHE A 57 -8.68 15.59 0.38
CA PHE A 57 -8.39 16.84 1.08
C PHE A 57 -7.42 16.61 2.25
N ASN A 58 -6.84 17.67 2.82
CA ASN A 58 -6.06 17.60 4.07
C ASN A 58 -6.86 18.12 5.27
N CYS A 59 -7.01 17.30 6.31
CA CYS A 59 -7.82 17.67 7.48
C CYS A 59 -7.07 18.46 8.57
N LEU A 60 -5.74 18.53 8.52
CA LEU A 60 -4.93 19.35 9.45
C LEU A 60 -4.82 20.80 8.97
N ARG A 61 -5.20 21.07 7.72
CA ARG A 61 -5.31 22.44 7.20
C ARG A 61 -6.69 23.00 7.54
N THR A 62 -6.70 24.25 7.98
CA THR A 62 -7.95 24.99 8.21
C THR A 62 -8.68 25.19 6.90
N LYS A 63 -10.01 25.28 6.94
CA LYS A 63 -10.88 25.42 5.75
C LYS A 63 -10.42 26.46 4.72
N ASP A 64 -9.91 27.61 5.20
CA ASP A 64 -9.51 28.73 4.35
C ASP A 64 -8.01 28.70 3.98
N HIS A 65 -7.32 27.59 4.23
CA HIS A 65 -5.91 27.43 3.91
C HIS A 65 -5.72 27.32 2.38
N GLY A 66 -4.89 28.19 1.79
CA GLY A 66 -4.73 28.29 0.33
C GLY A 66 -4.20 27.02 -0.35
N SER A 67 -3.67 26.04 0.40
CA SER A 67 -3.27 24.75 -0.15
C SER A 67 -4.44 23.96 -0.73
N HIS A 68 -5.66 24.12 -0.19
CA HIS A 68 -6.84 23.43 -0.70
C HIS A 68 -7.08 23.79 -2.17
N ASP A 69 -7.02 25.09 -2.50
CA ASP A 69 -7.17 25.57 -3.87
C ASP A 69 -5.98 25.15 -4.75
N GLN A 70 -4.75 25.26 -4.24
CA GLN A 70 -3.54 24.88 -4.98
C GLN A 70 -3.50 23.40 -5.36
N ARG A 71 -4.04 22.53 -4.48
CA ARG A 71 -4.11 21.09 -4.69
C ARG A 71 -5.46 20.66 -5.29
N GLY A 72 -6.37 21.59 -5.61
CA GLY A 72 -7.69 21.26 -6.18
C GLY A 72 -8.55 20.35 -5.29
N GLU A 73 -8.42 20.50 -3.97
CA GLU A 73 -9.10 19.68 -2.97
C GLU A 73 -10.60 20.02 -2.91
N ARG A 74 -11.42 18.99 -2.74
CA ARG A 74 -12.87 19.17 -2.58
C ARG A 74 -13.26 18.87 -1.14
N LEU A 75 -13.59 19.91 -0.38
CA LEU A 75 -13.90 19.77 1.05
C LEU A 75 -15.33 19.21 1.26
N PRO A 76 -15.52 18.22 2.17
CA PRO A 76 -16.85 17.74 2.54
C PRO A 76 -17.60 18.79 3.38
N PRO A 77 -18.92 18.96 3.22
CA PRO A 77 -19.75 19.83 4.07
C PRO A 77 -20.48 19.05 5.19
N PRO A 78 -20.43 19.50 6.46
CA PRO A 78 -19.54 20.53 6.97
C PRO A 78 -18.08 20.05 6.98
N PHE A 79 -17.15 20.96 6.71
CA PHE A 79 -15.74 20.67 6.86
C PHE A 79 -15.39 20.85 8.34
N VAL A 80 -14.85 19.79 8.94
CA VAL A 80 -14.32 19.82 10.30
C VAL A 80 -12.81 19.78 10.18
N HIS A 81 -12.13 20.73 10.80
CA HIS A 81 -10.67 20.76 10.89
C HIS A 81 -10.26 19.90 12.08
N LEU A 82 -9.23 19.07 11.90
CA LEU A 82 -8.62 18.33 12.98
C LEU A 82 -7.58 19.23 13.65
N ASP A 83 -7.99 19.88 14.74
CA ASP A 83 -7.11 20.69 15.57
C ASP A 83 -6.19 19.80 16.41
N LEU A 84 -5.00 19.55 15.90
CA LEU A 84 -3.94 18.82 16.57
C LEU A 84 -2.74 19.74 16.78
N ASP A 85 -2.20 19.71 17.99
CA ASP A 85 -0.87 20.23 18.29
C ASP A 85 0.17 19.34 17.60
N GLU A 86 0.48 19.67 16.34
CA GLU A 86 1.44 18.92 15.54
C GLU A 86 2.81 18.85 16.22
N ASP A 87 3.26 19.89 16.92
CA ASP A 87 4.57 19.89 17.60
C ASP A 87 4.61 18.84 18.71
N ARG A 88 3.50 18.63 19.40
CA ARG A 88 3.37 17.59 20.43
C ARG A 88 3.40 16.17 19.86
N TYR A 89 2.72 15.94 18.74
CA TYR A 89 2.47 14.59 18.23
C TYR A 89 3.40 14.16 17.09
N ARG A 90 4.01 15.09 16.37
CA ARG A 90 4.89 14.79 15.25
C ARG A 90 6.20 14.15 15.73
N ARG A 91 6.64 13.15 14.97
CA ARG A 91 7.90 12.42 15.15
C ARG A 91 8.64 12.35 13.82
N GLY A 92 9.96 12.22 13.91
CA GLY A 92 10.86 12.25 12.77
C GLY A 92 11.18 13.65 12.23
N PRO A 93 11.95 13.75 11.13
CA PRO A 93 12.35 12.65 10.26
C PRO A 93 13.36 11.70 10.90
N ASP A 94 13.02 10.42 11.03
CA ASP A 94 13.89 9.36 11.55
C ASP A 94 14.44 8.49 10.41
N LEU A 95 15.65 7.94 10.58
CA LEU A 95 16.22 6.96 9.64
C LEU A 95 15.38 5.68 9.67
N ALA A 96 14.63 5.42 8.59
CA ALA A 96 13.70 4.29 8.51
C ALA A 96 14.26 3.12 7.69
N ILE A 97 14.91 3.42 6.56
CA ILE A 97 15.53 2.41 5.70
C ILE A 97 16.94 2.90 5.34
N THR A 98 17.95 2.23 5.88
CA THR A 98 19.36 2.49 5.55
C THR A 98 19.85 1.60 4.42
N GLU A 99 19.08 0.56 4.09
CA GLU A 99 19.51 -0.48 3.16
C GLU A 99 19.10 -0.12 1.73
N PRO A 100 19.96 -0.33 0.73
CA PRO A 100 19.67 0.04 -0.67
C PRO A 100 18.61 -0.85 -1.32
N THR A 101 18.25 -1.97 -0.69
CA THR A 101 17.25 -2.90 -1.21
C THR A 101 16.46 -3.54 -0.09
N VAL A 102 15.14 -3.58 -0.27
CA VAL A 102 14.17 -4.27 0.58
C VAL A 102 13.39 -5.22 -0.30
N ALA A 103 13.13 -6.45 0.15
CA ALA A 103 12.42 -7.46 -0.65
C ALA A 103 11.54 -8.36 0.21
N GLY A 104 10.45 -8.84 -0.37
CA GLY A 104 9.50 -9.79 0.21
C GLY A 104 9.24 -10.96 -0.73
N ILE A 105 9.06 -12.15 -0.15
CA ILE A 105 8.82 -13.39 -0.89
C ILE A 105 7.78 -14.22 -0.15
N THR A 106 6.75 -14.66 -0.86
CA THR A 106 5.73 -15.58 -0.35
C THR A 106 5.74 -16.85 -1.18
N LYS A 107 5.69 -18.00 -0.52
CA LYS A 107 5.52 -19.32 -1.13
C LYS A 107 4.22 -19.94 -0.63
N ARG A 108 3.31 -20.30 -1.53
CA ARG A 108 2.03 -20.96 -1.22
C ARG A 108 2.04 -22.36 -1.80
N GLN A 109 1.70 -23.35 -0.98
CA GLN A 109 1.48 -24.72 -1.45
C GLN A 109 -0.01 -24.92 -1.72
N ARG A 110 -0.38 -25.24 -2.95
CA ARG A 110 -1.74 -25.62 -3.31
C ARG A 110 -1.86 -27.13 -3.35
N GLY A 111 -2.40 -27.72 -2.28
CA GLY A 111 -2.77 -29.15 -2.27
C GLY A 111 -4.08 -29.38 -3.02
N SER A 112 -4.13 -30.35 -3.92
CA SER A 112 -5.37 -30.79 -4.55
C SER A 112 -6.08 -31.78 -3.63
N ALA A 113 -7.18 -31.38 -2.99
CA ALA A 113 -8.06 -32.33 -2.33
C ALA A 113 -8.90 -33.08 -3.38
N GLN A 114 -8.37 -34.16 -3.94
CA GLN A 114 -9.15 -35.10 -4.73
C GLN A 114 -8.90 -36.52 -4.23
N ALA A 115 -9.94 -37.13 -3.68
CA ALA A 115 -9.93 -38.53 -3.27
C ALA A 115 -9.79 -39.42 -4.51
N ASN A 116 -8.84 -40.36 -4.41
CA ASN A 116 -8.55 -41.46 -5.34
C ASN A 116 -7.81 -41.07 -6.63
N THR A 117 -6.48 -40.97 -6.57
CA THR A 117 -5.49 -41.80 -7.30
C THR A 117 -4.09 -41.21 -7.07
N THR A 118 -3.08 -42.09 -7.05
CA THR A 118 -1.68 -41.79 -6.77
C THR A 118 -1.04 -40.88 -7.83
N ASP A 119 -1.11 -39.56 -7.64
CA ASP A 119 -0.09 -38.59 -8.03
C ASP A 119 -0.48 -37.19 -7.50
N ASP A 120 -0.09 -36.89 -6.26
CA ASP A 120 -0.33 -35.59 -5.63
C ASP A 120 0.69 -34.57 -6.19
N LYS A 121 0.32 -33.90 -7.30
CA LYS A 121 1.13 -32.80 -7.85
C LYS A 121 0.89 -31.54 -7.03
N THR A 122 1.70 -31.36 -5.99
CA THR A 122 1.78 -30.09 -5.25
C THR A 122 2.30 -29.01 -6.18
N VAL A 123 1.48 -28.00 -6.47
CA VAL A 123 1.90 -26.81 -7.21
C VAL A 123 2.32 -25.74 -6.19
N GLU A 124 3.59 -25.34 -6.22
CA GLU A 124 4.12 -24.25 -5.39
C GLU A 124 3.99 -22.92 -6.13
N GLU A 125 3.12 -22.04 -5.66
CA GLU A 125 2.98 -20.69 -6.20
C GLU A 125 3.90 -19.74 -5.42
N THR A 126 4.83 -19.08 -6.10
CA THR A 126 5.74 -18.10 -5.50
C THR A 126 5.43 -16.69 -6.01
N SER A 127 5.46 -15.70 -5.13
CA SER A 127 5.37 -14.28 -5.48
C SER A 127 6.52 -13.52 -4.84
N ILE A 128 7.06 -12.55 -5.57
CA ILE A 128 8.24 -11.78 -5.15
C ILE A 128 8.03 -10.30 -5.47
N ALA A 129 8.44 -9.43 -4.55
CA ALA A 129 8.56 -8.01 -4.78
C ALA A 129 9.83 -7.44 -4.17
N SER A 130 10.33 -6.35 -4.76
CA SER A 130 11.46 -5.61 -4.20
C SER A 130 11.39 -4.12 -4.47
N LEU A 131 11.91 -3.36 -3.51
CA LEU A 131 12.19 -1.93 -3.58
C LEU A 131 13.71 -1.75 -3.56
N GLN A 132 14.25 -1.14 -4.61
CA GLN A 132 15.59 -0.56 -4.60
C GLN A 132 15.46 0.93 -4.37
N LEU A 133 16.33 1.53 -3.55
CA LEU A 133 16.30 2.96 -3.26
C LEU A 133 17.70 3.53 -3.08
N ARG A 134 17.80 4.87 -3.11
CA ARG A 134 18.99 5.59 -2.64
C ARG A 134 18.84 5.86 -1.14
N PRO A 135 19.60 5.19 -0.25
CA PRO A 135 19.49 5.43 1.17
C PRO A 135 20.08 6.79 1.58
N PRO A 136 19.71 7.30 2.76
CA PRO A 136 18.65 6.77 3.64
C PRO A 136 17.25 7.19 3.19
N ALA A 137 16.25 6.39 3.53
CA ALA A 137 14.86 6.84 3.55
C ALA A 137 14.48 7.33 4.95
N HIS A 138 13.75 8.43 5.00
CA HIS A 138 13.34 9.08 6.25
C HIS A 138 11.84 8.94 6.47
N ARG A 139 11.44 8.61 7.71
CA ARG A 139 10.04 8.52 8.11
C ARG A 139 9.64 9.66 9.02
N THR A 140 8.47 10.23 8.76
CA THR A 140 7.81 11.23 9.61
C THR A 140 6.39 10.75 9.88
N PHE A 141 5.93 10.85 11.12
CA PHE A 141 4.58 10.39 11.50
C PHE A 141 3.98 11.15 12.69
N LEU A 142 2.68 10.99 12.91
CA LEU A 142 1.93 11.49 14.05
C LEU A 142 1.72 10.36 15.07
N ASP A 143 2.18 10.58 16.29
CA ASP A 143 2.02 9.67 17.43
C ASP A 143 0.74 10.01 18.23
N CYS A 144 -0.41 10.00 17.55
CA CYS A 144 -1.71 10.35 18.12
C CYS A 144 -2.84 9.42 17.65
N ARG A 145 -2.56 8.12 17.53
CA ARG A 145 -3.47 7.14 16.94
C ARG A 145 -4.89 7.18 17.50
N GLY A 146 -5.06 7.40 18.81
CA GLY A 146 -6.39 7.53 19.44
C GLY A 146 -7.19 8.73 18.91
N CYS A 147 -6.56 9.89 18.76
CA CYS A 147 -7.20 11.08 18.19
C CYS A 147 -7.62 10.85 16.73
N ILE A 148 -6.78 10.15 15.96
CA ILE A 148 -7.07 9.81 14.56
C ILE A 148 -8.23 8.84 14.46
N GLU A 149 -8.25 7.80 15.30
CA GLU A 149 -9.33 6.81 15.35
C GLU A 149 -10.68 7.45 15.72
N GLU A 150 -10.69 8.33 16.73
CA GLU A 150 -11.88 9.08 17.13
C GLU A 150 -12.39 9.99 16.01
N TYR A 151 -11.50 10.79 15.43
CA TYR A 151 -11.82 11.72 14.35
C TYR A 151 -12.36 11.01 13.09
N MET A 152 -11.70 9.91 12.68
CA MET A 152 -12.14 9.10 11.54
C MET A 152 -13.45 8.36 11.83
N GLY A 153 -13.66 7.92 13.08
CA GLY A 153 -14.91 7.29 13.51
C GLY A 153 -16.10 8.26 13.50
N GLU A 154 -15.89 9.53 13.84
CA GLU A 154 -16.93 10.55 13.87
C GLU A 154 -17.34 11.01 12.47
N HIS A 155 -16.40 11.18 11.54
CA HIS A 155 -16.67 11.82 10.25
C HIS A 155 -16.58 10.88 9.04
N GLY A 156 -15.93 9.73 9.17
CA GLY A 156 -15.56 8.89 8.05
C GLY A 156 -16.75 8.40 7.22
N ASP A 157 -17.87 8.04 7.86
CA ASP A 157 -19.07 7.59 7.14
C ASP A 157 -19.68 8.71 6.28
N THR A 158 -19.73 9.94 6.78
CA THR A 158 -20.24 11.10 6.03
C THR A 158 -19.33 11.41 4.83
N TRP A 159 -18.01 11.30 4.99
CA TRP A 159 -17.08 11.51 3.89
C TRP A 159 -17.17 10.41 2.83
N LEU A 160 -17.31 9.14 3.23
CA LEU A 160 -17.55 8.05 2.29
C LEU A 160 -18.77 8.31 1.40
N GLU A 161 -19.86 8.82 1.98
CA GLU A 161 -21.06 9.20 1.23
C GLU A 161 -20.83 10.39 0.30
N PHE A 162 -20.14 11.43 0.77
CA PHE A 162 -19.86 12.63 -0.02
C PHE A 162 -18.96 12.35 -1.24
N PHE A 163 -17.91 11.55 -1.05
CA PHE A 163 -16.97 11.17 -2.12
C PHE A 163 -17.39 9.91 -2.88
N LYS A 164 -18.49 9.25 -2.47
CA LYS A 164 -18.99 8.00 -3.07
C LYS A 164 -17.92 6.90 -3.10
N ARG A 165 -17.23 6.71 -1.98
CA ARG A 165 -16.18 5.70 -1.82
C ARG A 165 -16.62 4.60 -0.86
N GLU A 166 -16.00 3.43 -0.97
CA GLU A 166 -16.21 2.30 -0.03
C GLU A 166 -15.29 2.39 1.19
N ASP A 167 -14.10 2.93 0.97
CA ASP A 167 -13.12 3.24 1.98
C ASP A 167 -12.41 4.57 1.71
N ILE A 168 -11.88 5.13 2.79
CA ILE A 168 -10.99 6.28 2.80
C ILE A 168 -9.91 6.03 3.85
N ALA A 169 -8.79 6.71 3.72
CA ALA A 169 -7.65 6.57 4.60
C ALA A 169 -7.12 7.93 5.03
N PHE A 170 -6.77 8.02 6.30
CA PHE A 170 -6.02 9.13 6.88
C PHE A 170 -4.53 8.81 6.82
N VAL A 171 -3.73 9.71 6.24
CA VAL A 171 -2.27 9.64 6.24
C VAL A 171 -1.72 10.20 7.55
N TYR A 172 -1.21 9.32 8.41
CA TYR A 172 -0.58 9.72 9.66
C TYR A 172 0.93 9.57 9.66
N GLY A 173 1.50 9.09 8.56
CA GLY A 173 2.94 9.01 8.39
C GLY A 173 3.33 8.68 6.97
N TYR A 174 4.57 8.96 6.64
CA TYR A 174 5.14 8.66 5.34
C TYR A 174 6.63 8.37 5.46
N THR A 175 7.16 7.57 4.54
CA THR A 175 8.59 7.32 4.35
C THR A 175 9.04 7.80 2.98
N MET A 176 10.03 8.66 2.93
CA MET A 176 10.47 9.36 1.72
C MET A 176 11.90 9.00 1.34
N THR A 177 12.18 8.92 0.04
CA THR A 177 13.54 8.79 -0.54
C THR A 177 13.66 9.63 -1.81
N THR A 178 14.89 9.89 -2.25
CA THR A 178 15.17 10.69 -3.45
C THR A 178 15.20 9.88 -4.75
N ALA A 179 15.35 8.56 -4.66
CA ALA A 179 15.36 7.69 -5.84
C ALA A 179 14.91 6.28 -5.48
N TRP A 180 14.14 5.65 -6.38
CA TRP A 180 13.60 4.31 -6.17
C TRP A 180 13.37 3.56 -7.48
N LYS A 181 13.32 2.22 -7.36
CA LYS A 181 12.81 1.28 -8.37
C LYS A 181 12.07 0.16 -7.67
N VAL A 182 10.83 -0.07 -8.09
CA VAL A 182 9.98 -1.15 -7.61
C VAL A 182 9.87 -2.23 -8.66
N SER A 183 9.73 -3.46 -8.20
CA SER A 183 9.48 -4.60 -9.08
C SER A 183 8.62 -5.63 -8.38
N ALA A 184 7.76 -6.30 -9.15
CA ALA A 184 6.92 -7.39 -8.70
C ALA A 184 6.80 -8.45 -9.80
N TRP A 185 6.82 -9.72 -9.41
CA TRP A 185 6.67 -10.84 -10.34
C TRP A 185 6.26 -12.13 -9.65
N THR A 186 5.68 -13.04 -10.43
CA THR A 186 5.44 -14.45 -10.08
C THR A 186 6.31 -15.31 -10.99
N PRO A 187 7.17 -16.20 -10.46
CA PRO A 187 7.90 -17.17 -11.29
C PRO A 187 6.93 -18.11 -12.01
N GLU A 188 7.30 -18.57 -13.21
CA GLU A 188 6.56 -19.66 -13.85
C GLU A 188 6.75 -20.94 -13.05
N ASN A 189 5.70 -21.74 -12.93
CA ASN A 189 5.82 -23.11 -12.44
C ASN A 189 6.53 -23.93 -13.52
N ASP A 190 7.86 -23.99 -13.49
CA ASP A 190 8.56 -25.06 -14.22
C ASP A 190 8.11 -26.39 -13.60
N VAL A 191 7.58 -27.26 -14.46
CA VAL A 191 7.18 -28.63 -14.12
C VAL A 191 8.33 -29.30 -13.33
N PRO A 192 8.05 -29.97 -12.20
CA PRO A 192 9.12 -30.49 -11.35
C PRO A 192 9.89 -31.56 -12.13
N THR A 193 11.09 -31.21 -12.59
CA THR A 193 12.06 -32.20 -13.07
C THR A 193 12.73 -32.76 -11.82
N THR A 194 12.25 -33.94 -11.42
CA THR A 194 12.89 -34.84 -10.47
C THR A 194 14.39 -34.91 -10.77
N THR A 195 15.25 -34.43 -9.86
CA THR A 195 16.51 -35.08 -9.43
C THR A 195 17.29 -34.18 -8.44
N GLY A 196 17.29 -34.58 -7.17
CA GLY A 196 18.48 -34.68 -6.30
C GLY A 196 19.41 -33.48 -6.05
N LEU A 197 19.43 -33.04 -4.78
CA LEU A 197 20.60 -32.65 -3.97
C LEU A 197 21.43 -31.40 -4.35
N ARG A 198 21.18 -30.29 -3.62
CA ARG A 198 22.12 -29.55 -2.73
C ARG A 198 21.71 -28.07 -2.64
N ALA A 199 21.17 -27.71 -1.48
CA ALA A 199 20.94 -26.33 -1.09
C ALA A 199 22.27 -25.62 -0.79
N ILE A 200 22.65 -24.67 -1.65
CA ILE A 200 23.45 -23.51 -1.28
C ILE A 200 22.89 -22.33 -2.08
N ALA A 201 22.59 -21.23 -1.39
CA ALA A 201 22.15 -19.97 -1.94
C ALA A 201 23.02 -19.52 -3.13
N ARG A 202 22.55 -19.79 -4.35
CA ARG A 202 22.96 -19.13 -5.58
C ARG A 202 21.68 -18.75 -6.29
N ARG A 203 21.66 -17.54 -6.87
CA ARG A 203 20.61 -17.05 -7.78
C ARG A 203 20.07 -18.22 -8.61
N PRO A 204 18.75 -18.45 -8.70
CA PRO A 204 18.23 -19.35 -9.69
C PRO A 204 18.49 -18.70 -11.06
N SER A 205 19.61 -19.08 -11.67
CA SER A 205 19.81 -18.92 -13.10
C SER A 205 18.81 -19.85 -13.79
N HIS A 206 17.95 -19.27 -14.63
CA HIS A 206 17.04 -19.95 -15.56
C HIS A 206 15.61 -20.29 -15.10
N ALA A 207 15.03 -19.58 -14.13
CA ALA A 207 13.57 -19.42 -14.14
C ALA A 207 13.23 -18.20 -15.01
N THR A 208 12.65 -18.42 -16.19
CA THR A 208 12.19 -17.32 -17.04
C THR A 208 10.99 -16.67 -16.33
N PRO A 209 11.06 -15.39 -15.92
CA PRO A 209 9.92 -14.76 -15.27
C PRO A 209 8.79 -14.61 -16.29
N SER A 210 7.60 -15.16 -15.99
CA SER A 210 6.45 -15.10 -16.91
C SER A 210 5.95 -13.68 -17.15
N LYS A 211 6.28 -12.73 -16.25
CA LYS A 211 6.15 -11.26 -16.40
C LYS A 211 6.85 -10.55 -15.24
N LEU A 212 8.08 -10.09 -15.45
CA LEU A 212 8.69 -9.10 -14.54
C LEU A 212 8.10 -7.73 -14.85
N ILE A 213 7.39 -7.13 -13.90
CA ILE A 213 6.88 -5.77 -14.04
C ILE A 213 7.71 -4.87 -13.12
N THR A 214 8.22 -3.78 -13.68
CA THR A 214 9.03 -2.80 -12.96
C THR A 214 8.47 -1.40 -13.16
N ASN A 215 8.62 -0.57 -12.14
CA ASN A 215 8.41 0.86 -12.21
C ASN A 215 9.58 1.54 -11.50
N SER A 216 10.00 2.72 -11.95
CA SER A 216 11.16 3.40 -11.39
C SER A 216 11.06 4.91 -11.53
N SER A 217 11.65 5.61 -10.57
CA SER A 217 12.00 7.00 -10.75
C SER A 217 13.03 7.12 -11.89
N PRO A 218 12.99 8.17 -12.72
CA PRO A 218 14.00 8.42 -13.76
C PRO A 218 15.43 8.60 -13.21
N THR A 219 15.58 8.71 -11.88
CA THR A 219 16.73 9.34 -11.23
C THR A 219 17.71 8.38 -10.54
N LEU A 220 17.55 7.05 -10.64
CA LEU A 220 18.52 6.13 -10.04
C LEU A 220 19.97 6.39 -10.51
N GLU A 221 20.14 6.92 -11.73
CA GLU A 221 21.44 7.28 -12.33
C GLU A 221 21.67 8.81 -12.49
N GLY A 222 20.85 9.68 -11.90
CA GLY A 222 20.94 11.15 -12.06
C GLY A 222 20.74 11.98 -10.77
N ASP A 223 20.76 13.31 -10.92
CA ASP A 223 20.59 14.29 -9.83
C ASP A 223 19.20 14.20 -9.17
N PRO A 224 19.10 14.12 -7.84
CA PRO A 224 17.86 13.84 -7.11
C PRO A 224 16.76 14.89 -7.40
N VAL A 225 15.60 14.41 -7.86
CA VAL A 225 14.41 15.21 -8.16
C VAL A 225 13.37 14.97 -7.07
N GLN A 226 13.40 15.81 -6.03
CA GLN A 226 12.43 15.88 -4.92
C GLN A 226 12.24 14.57 -4.12
N ASP A 227 11.86 14.69 -2.85
CA ASP A 227 11.52 13.54 -2.02
C ASP A 227 10.23 12.85 -2.52
N GLN A 228 10.28 11.52 -2.65
CA GLN A 228 9.20 10.67 -3.16
C GLN A 228 8.78 9.64 -2.10
N CYS A 229 7.48 9.41 -1.98
CA CYS A 229 6.85 8.67 -0.88
C CYS A 229 6.78 7.17 -1.18
N ILE A 230 7.72 6.39 -0.63
CA ILE A 230 7.81 4.95 -0.89
C ILE A 230 6.94 4.09 0.05
N PHE A 231 6.58 4.61 1.23
CA PHE A 231 5.63 3.98 2.14
C PHE A 231 4.73 5.03 2.81
N ILE A 232 3.50 4.67 3.11
CA ILE A 232 2.53 5.52 3.82
C ILE A 232 1.97 4.79 5.04
N ASP A 233 1.89 5.47 6.18
CA ASP A 233 1.17 4.99 7.35
C ASP A 233 -0.28 5.49 7.31
N LEU A 234 -1.23 4.54 7.33
CA LEU A 234 -2.64 4.80 7.05
C LEU A 234 -3.56 4.28 8.15
N HIS A 235 -4.51 5.11 8.55
CA HIS A 235 -5.71 4.66 9.26
C HIS A 235 -6.86 4.57 8.25
N VAL A 236 -7.35 3.35 7.97
CA VAL A 236 -8.39 3.11 6.97
C VAL A 236 -9.75 3.03 7.64
N HIS A 237 -10.67 3.90 7.21
CA HIS A 237 -12.07 3.84 7.56
C HIS A 237 -12.88 3.19 6.44
N ARG A 238 -13.78 2.27 6.80
CA ARG A 238 -14.63 1.55 5.84
C ARG A 238 -16.08 1.66 6.29
N LYS A 239 -16.99 1.66 5.32
CA LYS A 239 -18.43 1.69 5.61
C LYS A 239 -18.80 0.55 6.54
N THR A 240 -19.29 0.87 7.74
CA THR A 240 -19.78 -0.15 8.66
C THR A 240 -21.04 -0.75 8.04
N ARG A 241 -20.99 -2.03 7.62
CA ARG A 241 -22.19 -2.77 7.23
C ARG A 241 -23.05 -2.91 8.48
N ARG A 242 -24.00 -1.98 8.70
CA ARG A 242 -25.02 -2.13 9.74
C ARG A 242 -25.71 -3.47 9.50
N THR A 243 -25.40 -4.45 10.34
CA THR A 243 -26.19 -5.67 10.41
C THR A 243 -27.56 -5.23 10.89
N LEU A 244 -28.56 -5.23 10.00
CA LEU A 244 -29.96 -5.11 10.38
C LEU A 244 -30.26 -6.29 11.29
N ARG A 245 -30.10 -6.11 12.60
CA ARG A 245 -30.70 -6.98 13.60
C ARG A 245 -32.20 -6.72 13.49
N PHE A 246 -32.89 -7.55 12.71
CA PHE A 246 -34.33 -7.71 12.78
C PHE A 246 -34.68 -8.23 14.19
N GLY A 247 -34.77 -7.33 15.15
CA GLY A 247 -35.35 -7.55 16.47
C GLY A 247 -36.87 -7.56 16.35
N GLY A 248 -37.42 -8.60 15.73
CA GLY A 248 -38.85 -8.89 15.77
C GLY A 248 -39.18 -9.67 17.03
N THR A 249 -39.34 -8.98 18.16
CA THR A 249 -39.99 -9.56 19.34
C THR A 249 -41.49 -9.29 19.23
N LEU A 250 -42.24 -10.29 18.82
CA LEU A 250 -43.69 -10.37 19.00
C LEU A 250 -44.02 -11.82 19.33
N ARG A 251 -44.16 -12.10 20.63
CA ARG A 251 -45.12 -13.03 21.23
C ARG A 251 -45.22 -12.76 22.72
#